data_AF-A0A359B2F3-F1
#
_entry.id   AF-A0A359B2F3-F1
#
_cell.length_a   1.000
_cell.length_b   1.000
_cell.length_c   1.000
_cell.angle_alpha   90.00
_cell.angle_beta   90.00
_cell.angle_gamma   90.00
#
_symmetry.space_group_name_H-M   'P 1'
#
loop_
_entity.id
_entity.type
_entity.pdbx_description
1 polymer ?
#
loop_
_entity_poly.entity_id
_entity_poly.type
_entity_poly.pdbx_seq_one_letter_code
_entity_poly.pdbx_strand_id
1 'polypeptide(L)'
;MFIESILSGQTVRHTKIKVSSKDNNYVETLPVTADGLNYRFSTLNNTYEIVRYSNNYENGVAKFIYTFQDQPLTVTFEGGRKPISFTMNSASKKGIALSFELSSLLLDIEQLKFEKEKSETLIRYLESRNH
;
A
#
# COMPACT_ATOMS: atom_id res chain seq x y z
N MET A 1 -6.15 -3.07 -0.49
CA MET A 1 -4.85 -3.23 0.21
C MET A 1 -4.66 -2.07 1.18
N PHE A 2 -3.84 -2.26 2.23
CA PHE A 2 -3.38 -1.16 3.09
C PHE A 2 -1.88 -1.33 3.37
N ILE A 3 -1.23 -0.24 3.77
CA ILE A 3 0.15 -0.24 4.27
C ILE A 3 0.14 0.22 5.71
N GLU A 4 0.90 -0.44 6.57
CA GLU A 4 1.18 0.03 7.92
C GLU A 4 2.64 0.44 8.04
N SER A 5 2.89 1.70 8.42
CA SER A 5 4.21 2.15 8.80
C SER A 5 4.38 1.99 10.30
N ILE A 6 5.47 1.33 10.70
CA ILE A 6 5.83 1.11 12.10
C ILE A 6 7.18 1.76 12.33
N LEU A 7 7.22 2.82 13.13
CA LEU A 7 8.44 3.46 13.60
C LEU A 7 8.66 3.10 15.06
N SER A 8 9.87 2.69 15.41
CA SER A 8 10.25 2.38 16.80
C SER A 8 11.49 3.16 17.21
N GLY A 9 11.61 3.45 18.51
CA GLY A 9 12.75 4.14 19.12
C GLY A 9 12.81 5.65 18.90
N GLN A 10 11.91 6.20 18.08
CA GLN A 10 11.88 7.63 17.77
C GLN A 10 10.44 8.14 17.69
N THR A 11 10.25 9.38 18.14
CA THR A 11 8.94 10.04 18.14
C THR A 11 8.94 11.25 17.21
N VAL A 12 8.55 11.02 15.95
CA VAL A 12 8.46 12.07 14.92
C VAL A 12 7.03 12.51 14.65
N ARG A 13 6.04 11.86 15.27
CA ARG A 13 4.60 12.02 15.08
C ARG A 13 4.20 11.96 13.61
N HIS A 14 4.74 10.98 12.88
CA HIS A 14 4.46 10.88 11.44
C HIS A 14 2.96 10.69 11.17
N THR A 15 2.53 11.21 10.02
CA THR A 15 1.17 11.09 9.49
C THR A 15 1.17 10.68 8.02
N LYS A 16 2.33 10.74 7.35
CA LYS A 16 2.55 10.20 6.01
C LYS A 16 3.95 9.60 5.89
N ILE A 17 4.14 8.80 4.86
CA ILE A 17 5.44 8.29 4.44
C ILE A 17 5.72 8.68 2.99
N LYS A 18 6.98 8.93 2.68
CA LYS A 18 7.50 9.06 1.32
C LYS A 18 8.44 7.90 1.03
N VAL A 19 8.27 7.25 -0.11
CA VAL A 19 9.20 6.23 -0.60
C VAL A 19 9.90 6.77 -1.83
N SER A 20 11.23 6.74 -1.85
CA SER A 20 12.04 7.21 -2.97
C SER A 20 13.02 6.15 -3.45
N SER A 21 13.27 6.11 -4.76
CA SER A 21 14.35 5.34 -5.36
C SER A 21 15.63 6.17 -5.46
N LYS A 22 16.74 5.53 -5.85
CA LYS A 22 18.03 6.20 -6.06
C LYS A 22 17.98 7.26 -7.16
N ASP A 23 17.09 7.10 -8.14
CA ASP A 23 16.97 7.98 -9.30
C ASP A 23 16.03 9.17 -9.04
N ASN A 24 15.81 9.52 -7.77
CA ASN A 24 14.89 10.59 -7.33
C ASN A 24 13.42 10.42 -7.73
N ASN A 25 13.02 9.26 -8.26
CA ASN A 25 11.60 8.90 -8.33
C ASN A 25 11.05 8.74 -6.92
N TYR A 26 9.85 9.23 -6.67
CA TYR A 26 9.22 9.07 -5.37
C TYR A 26 7.69 9.03 -5.45
N VAL A 27 7.10 8.54 -4.38
CA VAL A 27 5.67 8.55 -4.10
C VAL A 27 5.48 8.80 -2.61
N GLU A 28 4.34 9.39 -2.23
CA GLU A 28 4.01 9.59 -0.82
C GLU A 28 2.56 9.21 -0.54
N THR A 29 2.30 8.72 0.67
CA THR A 29 0.93 8.53 1.15
C THR A 29 0.27 9.88 1.39
N LEU A 30 -1.07 9.93 1.36
CA LEU A 30 -1.78 11.09 1.86
C LEU A 30 -1.71 11.11 3.40
N PRO A 31 -1.71 12.31 4.02
CA PRO A 31 -1.65 12.42 5.47
C PRO A 31 -2.88 11.80 6.13
N VAL A 32 -2.66 10.86 7.04
CA VAL A 32 -3.68 10.29 7.91
C VAL A 32 -3.60 11.01 9.25
N THR A 33 -4.66 11.73 9.61
CA THR A 33 -4.75 12.47 10.89
C THR A 33 -5.88 11.97 11.79
N ALA A 34 -6.73 11.07 11.29
CA ALA A 34 -7.88 10.55 12.02
C ALA A 34 -7.49 9.63 13.19
N ASP A 35 -8.20 9.78 14.31
CA ASP A 35 -8.07 8.91 15.48
C ASP A 35 -8.49 7.47 15.13
N GLY A 36 -7.74 6.48 15.61
CA GLY A 36 -7.96 5.04 15.35
C GLY A 36 -7.19 4.44 14.18
N LEU A 37 -6.54 5.26 13.34
CA LEU A 37 -5.59 4.82 12.31
C LEU A 37 -4.14 5.21 12.60
N ASN A 38 -3.95 5.99 13.67
CA ASN A 38 -2.67 6.46 14.18
C ASN A 38 -2.54 6.03 15.65
N TYR A 39 -1.64 5.09 15.94
CA TYR A 39 -1.36 4.65 17.31
C TYR A 39 0.03 5.10 17.73
N ARG A 40 0.12 5.72 18.90
CA ARG A 40 1.39 6.12 19.50
C ARG A 40 1.39 5.67 20.94
N PHE A 41 2.40 4.89 21.30
CA PHE A 41 2.51 4.36 22.65
C PHE A 41 3.96 4.15 23.02
N SER A 42 4.21 4.00 24.31
CA SER A 42 5.54 3.74 24.87
C SER A 42 5.48 2.56 25.80
N THR A 43 6.51 1.72 25.76
CA THR A 43 6.80 0.69 26.75
C THR A 43 7.91 1.21 27.67
N LEU A 44 8.30 0.43 28.68
CA LEU A 44 9.43 0.78 29.55
C LEU A 44 10.74 1.00 28.78
N ASN A 45 10.90 0.35 27.62
CA ASN A 45 12.17 0.30 26.88
C ASN A 45 12.12 0.97 25.50
N ASN A 46 10.93 1.33 24.99
CA ASN A 46 10.81 1.78 23.60
C ASN A 46 9.55 2.62 23.34
N THR A 47 9.57 3.41 22.27
CA THR A 47 8.42 4.16 21.76
C THR A 47 8.02 3.65 20.38
N TYR A 48 6.72 3.57 20.10
CA TYR A 48 6.20 3.13 18.81
C TYR A 48 5.23 4.16 18.24
N GLU A 49 5.34 4.37 16.93
CA GLU A 49 4.35 5.08 16.13
C GLU A 49 3.91 4.16 14.99
N ILE A 50 2.61 3.93 14.90
CA ILE A 50 1.99 3.10 13.88
C ILE A 50 0.97 3.95 13.13
N VAL A 51 1.08 3.99 11.82
CA VAL A 51 0.10 4.65 10.95
C VAL A 51 -0.35 3.69 9.86
N ARG A 52 -1.66 3.53 9.71
CA ARG A 52 -2.27 2.72 8.66
C ARG A 52 -2.79 3.60 7.53
N TYR A 53 -2.31 3.33 6.32
CA TYR A 53 -2.74 3.96 5.07
C TYR A 53 -3.59 2.97 4.27
N SER A 54 -4.88 3.24 4.18
CA SER A 54 -5.84 2.42 3.42
C SER A 54 -6.60 3.28 2.41
N ASN A 55 -7.22 2.63 1.42
CA ASN A 55 -7.98 3.32 0.37
C ASN A 55 -7.11 4.40 -0.31
N ASN A 56 -7.67 5.58 -0.54
CA ASN A 56 -6.99 6.68 -1.20
C ASN A 56 -5.75 7.19 -0.43
N TYR A 57 -5.63 6.91 0.87
CA TYR A 57 -4.48 7.36 1.67
C TYR A 57 -3.20 6.60 1.33
N GLU A 58 -3.29 5.37 0.84
CA GLU A 58 -2.14 4.58 0.42
C GLU A 58 -1.46 5.17 -0.84
N ASN A 59 -2.23 5.86 -1.69
CA ASN A 59 -1.76 6.68 -2.81
C ASN A 59 -0.75 6.02 -3.77
N GLY A 60 -0.86 4.70 -3.98
CA GLY A 60 -0.05 3.96 -4.94
C GLY A 60 1.36 3.62 -4.46
N VAL A 61 1.66 3.74 -3.17
CA VAL A 61 2.96 3.41 -2.58
C VAL A 61 3.34 1.94 -2.79
N ALA A 62 2.42 1.00 -2.64
CA ALA A 62 2.60 -0.42 -2.86
C ALA A 62 2.95 -0.71 -4.32
N LYS A 63 2.24 -0.06 -5.26
CA LYS A 63 2.53 -0.16 -6.69
C LYS A 63 3.94 0.33 -6.99
N PHE A 64 4.32 1.49 -6.45
CA PHE A 64 5.67 2.03 -6.60
C PHE A 64 6.73 1.08 -6.05
N ILE A 65 6.54 0.54 -4.84
CA ILE A 65 7.46 -0.43 -4.23
C ILE A 65 7.59 -1.68 -5.12
N TYR A 66 6.48 -2.19 -5.66
CA TYR A 66 6.50 -3.30 -6.62
C TYR A 66 7.27 -2.96 -7.90
N THR A 67 7.02 -1.78 -8.49
CA THR A 67 7.68 -1.33 -9.72
C THR A 67 9.20 -1.17 -9.55
N PHE A 68 9.65 -0.68 -8.40
CA PHE A 68 11.07 -0.45 -8.12
C PHE A 68 11.68 -1.49 -7.16
N GLN A 69 11.08 -2.68 -7.07
CA GLN A 69 11.45 -3.68 -6.06
C GLN A 69 12.90 -4.17 -6.18
N ASP A 70 13.52 -4.07 -7.35
CA ASP A 70 14.90 -4.47 -7.58
C ASP A 70 15.92 -3.38 -7.23
N GLN A 71 15.46 -2.18 -6.86
CA GLN A 71 16.31 -1.07 -6.46
C GLN A 71 16.36 -0.90 -4.93
N PRO A 72 17.42 -0.28 -4.38
CA PRO A 72 17.38 0.25 -3.02
C PRO A 72 16.31 1.33 -2.92
N LEU A 73 15.42 1.19 -1.94
CA LEU A 73 14.37 2.16 -1.66
C LEU A 73 14.61 2.80 -0.29
N THR A 74 14.35 4.09 -0.17
CA THR A 74 14.38 4.83 1.09
C THR A 74 12.95 5.18 1.49
N VAL A 75 12.56 4.82 2.71
CA VAL A 75 11.31 5.26 3.33
C VAL A 75 11.61 6.45 4.25
N THR A 76 10.83 7.50 4.13
CA THR A 76 10.90 8.70 4.97
C THR A 76 9.59 8.87 5.72
N PHE A 77 9.66 8.93 7.04
CA PHE A 77 8.54 9.17 7.93
C PHE A 77 8.42 10.69 8.17
N GLU A 78 7.26 11.28 7.83
CA GLU A 78 7.07 12.74 7.84
C GLU A 78 5.62 13.15 8.16
N GLY A 79 5.35 14.46 8.09
CA GLY A 79 4.03 15.04 8.38
C GLY A 79 3.81 15.47 9.85
N GLY A 80 4.76 15.16 10.72
CA GLY A 80 4.81 15.64 12.10
C GLY A 80 5.97 16.60 12.36
N ARG A 81 6.98 16.11 13.09
CA ARG A 81 8.24 16.81 13.41
C ARG A 81 9.27 16.61 12.28
N LYS A 82 10.56 16.77 12.59
CA LYS A 82 11.68 16.54 11.67
C LYS A 82 11.56 15.14 11.02
N PRO A 83 11.56 15.06 9.67
CA PRO A 83 11.49 13.79 8.98
C PRO A 83 12.67 12.89 9.31
N ILE A 84 12.44 11.58 9.26
CA ILE A 84 13.50 10.58 9.37
C ILE A 84 13.41 9.55 8.25
N SER A 85 14.57 9.15 7.74
CA SER A 85 14.68 8.26 6.59
C SER A 85 15.45 6.99 6.95
N PHE A 86 15.01 5.86 6.37
CA PHE A 86 15.66 4.57 6.49
C PHE A 86 15.70 3.88 5.13
N THR A 87 16.75 3.10 4.88
CA THR A 87 16.74 2.15 3.77
C THR A 87 15.73 1.05 4.08
N MET A 88 14.80 0.80 3.16
CA MET A 88 13.79 -0.25 3.30
C MET A 88 14.48 -1.61 3.29
N ASN A 89 14.19 -2.44 4.31
CA ASN A 89 14.75 -3.78 4.37
C ASN A 89 14.13 -4.69 3.29
N SER A 90 14.89 -5.71 2.87
CA SER A 90 14.48 -6.59 1.77
C SER A 90 13.20 -7.38 2.06
N ALA A 91 12.94 -7.75 3.32
CA ALA A 91 11.76 -8.51 3.69
C ALA A 91 10.48 -7.69 3.57
N SER A 92 10.46 -6.46 4.09
CA SER A 92 9.35 -5.51 3.95
C SER A 92 9.09 -5.18 2.48
N LYS A 93 10.15 -4.90 1.70
CA LYS A 93 10.03 -4.64 0.26
C LYS A 93 9.40 -5.81 -0.48
N LYS A 94 9.91 -7.03 -0.27
CA LYS A 94 9.37 -8.27 -0.87
C LYS A 94 7.94 -8.56 -0.43
N GLY A 95 7.63 -8.40 0.86
CA GLY A 95 6.29 -8.65 1.40
C GLY A 95 5.24 -7.71 0.79
N ILE A 96 5.57 -6.43 0.63
CA ILE A 96 4.68 -5.45 -0.01
C ILE A 96 4.52 -5.77 -1.50
N ALA A 97 5.61 -6.06 -2.22
CA ALA A 97 5.55 -6.40 -3.64
C ALA A 97 4.68 -7.63 -3.92
N LEU A 98 4.86 -8.72 -3.16
CA LEU A 98 4.05 -9.93 -3.30
C LEU A 98 2.58 -9.69 -2.95
N SER A 99 2.32 -8.88 -1.92
CA SER A 99 0.94 -8.54 -1.53
C SER A 99 0.24 -7.71 -2.59
N PHE A 100 0.95 -6.79 -3.24
CA PHE A 100 0.43 -5.99 -4.35
C PHE A 100 0.14 -6.85 -5.58
N GLU A 101 1.08 -7.72 -5.96
CA GLU A 101 0.91 -8.66 -7.06
C GLU A 101 -0.29 -9.58 -6.84
N LEU A 102 -0.38 -10.21 -5.67
CA LEU A 102 -1.52 -11.05 -5.31
C LEU A 102 -2.84 -10.28 -5.37
N SER A 103 -2.88 -9.06 -4.82
CA SER A 103 -4.09 -8.22 -4.87
C SER A 103 -4.49 -7.87 -6.30
N SER A 104 -3.53 -7.68 -7.21
CA SER A 104 -3.79 -7.36 -8.61
C SER A 104 -4.35 -8.59 -9.34
N LEU A 105 -3.72 -9.76 -9.15
CA LEU A 105 -4.18 -11.02 -9.72
C LEU A 105 -5.60 -11.38 -9.27
N LEU A 106 -5.94 -11.15 -8.00
CA LEU A 106 -7.29 -11.37 -7.49
C LEU A 106 -8.33 -10.47 -8.18
N LEU A 107 -8.00 -9.20 -8.41
CA LEU A 107 -8.88 -8.27 -9.13
C LEU A 107 -9.07 -8.69 -10.59
N ASP A 108 -7.99 -9.12 -11.25
CA ASP A 108 -8.05 -9.61 -12.64
C ASP A 108 -8.95 -10.86 -12.74
N ILE A 109 -8.84 -11.78 -11.78
CA ILE A 109 -9.70 -12.97 -11.71
C ILE A 109 -11.18 -12.57 -11.57
N GLU A 110 -11.51 -11.63 -10.69
CA GLU A 110 -12.89 -11.17 -10.52
C GLU A 110 -13.43 -10.48 -11.78
N GLN A 111 -12.62 -9.65 -12.43
CA GLN A 111 -13.00 -9.03 -13.70
C GLN A 111 -13.25 -10.08 -14.79
N LEU A 112 -12.40 -11.10 -14.90
CA LEU A 112 -12.58 -12.18 -15.87
C LEU A 112 -13.84 -13.00 -15.59
N LYS A 113 -14.15 -13.29 -14.33
CA LYS A 113 -15.40 -13.96 -13.94
C LYS A 113 -16.63 -13.16 -14.36
N PHE A 114 -16.60 -11.84 -14.12
CA PHE A 114 -17.71 -10.96 -14.46
C PHE A 114 -17.95 -10.87 -15.98
N GLU A 115 -16.89 -10.71 -16.77
CA GLU A 115 -17.01 -10.67 -18.23
C GLU A 115 -17.45 -12.02 -18.82
N LYS A 116 -17.04 -13.13 -18.21
CA LYS A 116 -17.55 -14.46 -18.54
C LYS A 116 -19.05 -14.57 -18.29
N GLU A 117 -19.53 -14.16 -17.12
CA GLU A 117 -20.96 -14.22 -16.76
C GLU A 117 -21.84 -13.38 -17.70
N LYS A 118 -21.39 -12.18 -18.06
CA LYS A 118 -22.05 -11.34 -19.08
C LYS A 118 -22.16 -12.06 -20.42
N SER A 119 -21.05 -12.66 -20.87
CA SER A 119 -20.99 -13.37 -22.16
C SER A 119 -21.95 -14.55 -22.18
N GLU A 120 -21.96 -15.37 -21.12
CA GLU A 120 -22.89 -16.50 -21.00
C GLU A 120 -24.36 -16.05 -20.95
N THR A 121 -24.66 -14.95 -20.28
CA THR A 121 -26.01 -14.38 -20.23
C THR A 121 -26.47 -13.90 -21.59
N LEU A 122 -25.59 -13.24 -22.35
CA LEU A 122 -25.88 -12.81 -23.71
C LEU A 122 -26.14 -14.01 -24.64
N ILE A 123 -25.33 -15.07 -24.55
CA ILE A 123 -25.53 -16.30 -25.33
C ILE A 123 -26.91 -16.90 -25.05
N ARG A 124 -27.26 -17.12 -23.77
CA ARG A 124 -28.58 -17.68 -23.38
C ARG A 124 -29.75 -16.85 -23.92
N TYR A 125 -29.62 -15.53 -23.87
CA TYR A 125 -30.65 -14.64 -24.39
C TYR A 125 -30.81 -14.77 -25.91
N LEU A 126 -29.72 -14.84 -26.67
CA LEU A 126 -29.76 -15.03 -28.12
C LEU A 126 -30.34 -16.39 -28.50
N GLU A 127 -29.96 -17.46 -27.79
CA GLU A 127 -30.51 -18.80 -27.97
C GLU A 127 -32.02 -18.84 -27.72
N SER A 128 -32.51 -18.13 -26.69
CA SER A 128 -33.95 -18.04 -26.38
C SER A 128 -34.79 -17.30 -27.43
N ARG A 129 -34.15 -16.54 -28.33
CA ARG A 129 -34.82 -15.76 -29.39
C ARG A 129 -34.78 -16.41 -30.77
N ASN A 130 -33.94 -17.43 -30.95
CA ASN A 130 -33.85 -18.21 -32.18
C ASN A 130 -34.80 -19.43 -32.19
N HIS A 131 -35.66 -19.55 -31.17
CA HIS A 131 -36.78 -20.48 -31.04
C HIS A 131 -38.08 -19.69 -30.88
#